data_AF-A0A453KW70-F1
#
_entry.id   AF-A0A453KW70-F1
#
_cell.length_a   1.000
_cell.length_b   1.000
_cell.length_c   1.000
_cell.angle_alpha   90.00
_cell.angle_beta   90.00
_cell.angle_gamma   90.00
#
_symmetry.space_group_name_H-M   'P 1'
#
loop_
_entity.id
_entity.type
_entity.pdbx_description
1 polymer ?
#
loop_
_entity_poly.entity_id
_entity_poly.type
_entity_poly.pdbx_seq_one_letter_code
_entity_poly.pdbx_strand_id
1 'polypeptide(L)'
;MPLFDRLGGTLDPESWELQRKNRAGMDEAPDFVFLAHVVDVMQSMHVPFVMRTFASTPFAVRAFLLPLWPIALLFMFMVWAWSKTFIISYYHLRGKLHQIWAVPRYGFHYFLPFAKDGINDQIELAILRAERMGVKVVSLAALNKNEALNGGGTLFVNKHPDLRVRVVHGNTLTAAVILNEIPKGTTEVFMTGATSKLGRAIALYLCRKKIRVMVNTHRHRRSGLISVSEL
;
A
#
# COMPACT_ATOMS: atom_id res chain seq x y z
N MET A 1 16.06 -1.59 26.59
CA MET A 1 15.14 -0.56 27.10
C MET A 1 15.15 0.61 26.15
N PRO A 2 14.01 1.12 25.67
CA PRO A 2 13.98 2.41 25.01
C PRO A 2 14.42 3.48 26.03
N LEU A 3 15.53 4.16 25.75
CA LEU A 3 16.11 5.16 26.66
C LEU A 3 15.09 6.26 26.99
N PHE A 4 14.34 6.70 25.99
CA PHE A 4 13.36 7.77 26.11
C PHE A 4 12.16 7.40 27.00
N ASP A 5 11.65 6.18 26.91
CA ASP A 5 10.52 5.75 27.76
C ASP A 5 10.92 5.65 29.23
N ARG A 6 12.17 5.26 29.50
CA ARG A 6 12.74 5.26 30.85
C ARG A 6 12.91 6.69 31.39
N LEU A 7 13.41 7.62 30.56
CA LEU A 7 13.58 9.02 30.96
C LEU A 7 12.24 9.74 31.13
N GLY A 8 11.24 9.41 30.32
CA GLY A 8 9.89 9.99 30.36
C GLY A 8 8.94 9.34 31.36
N GLY A 9 9.36 8.28 32.06
CA GLY A 9 8.49 7.54 32.99
C GLY A 9 7.33 6.79 32.30
N THR A 10 7.39 6.59 30.99
CA THR A 10 6.34 5.97 30.17
C THR A 10 6.64 4.52 29.82
N LEU A 11 7.48 3.85 30.61
CA LEU A 11 7.90 2.48 30.35
C LEU A 11 6.75 1.51 30.65
N ASP A 12 6.19 0.91 29.60
CA ASP A 12 5.15 -0.11 29.72
C ASP A 12 5.77 -1.42 30.29
N PRO A 13 5.27 -1.94 31.43
CA PRO A 13 5.72 -3.20 32.02
C PRO A 13 5.68 -4.41 31.05
N GLU A 14 4.72 -4.43 30.13
CA GLU A 14 4.52 -5.54 29.19
C GLU A 14 5.46 -5.49 27.99
N SER A 15 6.20 -4.40 27.79
CA SER A 15 7.09 -4.18 26.64
C SER A 15 8.03 -5.35 26.37
N TRP A 16 8.57 -5.97 27.42
CA TRP A 16 9.52 -7.08 27.30
C TRP A 16 8.85 -8.38 26.90
N GLU A 17 7.67 -8.66 27.43
CA GLU A 17 6.90 -9.82 27.04
C GLU A 17 6.43 -9.68 25.59
N LEU A 18 5.93 -8.50 25.22
CA LEU A 18 5.55 -8.18 23.85
C LEU A 18 6.75 -8.30 22.90
N GLN A 19 7.94 -7.81 23.28
CA GLN A 19 9.15 -7.96 22.48
C GLN A 19 9.55 -9.43 22.33
N ARG A 20 9.45 -10.25 23.39
CA ARG A 20 9.75 -11.68 23.32
C ARG A 20 8.79 -12.42 22.41
N LYS A 21 7.47 -12.17 22.54
CA LYS A 21 6.44 -12.69 21.64
C LYS A 21 6.73 -12.30 20.18
N ASN A 22 7.03 -11.03 19.93
CA ASN A 22 7.31 -10.54 18.57
C ASN A 22 8.60 -11.13 17.99
N ARG A 23 9.62 -11.40 18.81
CA ARG A 23 10.89 -12.03 18.39
C ARG A 23 10.74 -13.53 18.10
N ALA A 24 9.85 -14.23 18.82
CA ALA A 24 9.59 -15.64 18.60
C ALA A 24 8.97 -15.93 17.22
N GLY A 25 8.46 -14.90 16.55
CA GLY A 25 7.76 -15.03 15.27
C GLY A 25 6.26 -15.29 15.47
N MET A 26 5.53 -15.29 14.36
CA MET A 26 4.11 -15.63 14.35
C MET A 26 3.90 -16.82 13.45
N ASP A 27 3.53 -17.96 14.04
CA ASP A 27 3.13 -19.16 13.31
C ASP A 27 1.64 -19.17 12.95
N GLU A 28 0.87 -18.19 13.47
CA GLU A 28 -0.54 -18.02 13.16
C GLU A 28 -0.74 -17.53 11.71
N ALA A 29 -1.62 -18.21 10.98
CA ALA A 29 -2.04 -17.78 9.66
C ALA A 29 -2.84 -16.47 9.74
N PRO A 30 -2.50 -15.45 8.95
CA PRO A 30 -3.22 -14.18 9.00
C PRO A 30 -4.64 -14.33 8.44
N ASP A 31 -5.62 -13.66 9.05
CA ASP A 31 -6.96 -13.56 8.48
C ASP A 31 -6.96 -12.74 7.17
N PHE A 32 -6.06 -11.75 7.10
CA PHE A 32 -5.98 -10.79 5.99
C PHE A 32 -4.54 -10.41 5.68
N VAL A 33 -4.23 -10.32 4.38
CA VAL A 33 -2.93 -9.87 3.88
C VAL A 33 -3.09 -8.60 3.03
N PHE A 34 -2.31 -7.58 3.35
CA PHE A 34 -2.16 -6.37 2.54
C PHE A 34 -0.86 -6.45 1.74
N LEU A 35 -0.95 -6.59 0.42
CA LEU A 35 0.20 -6.72 -0.45
C LEU A 35 0.66 -5.35 -0.94
N ALA A 36 1.70 -4.81 -0.32
CA ALA A 36 2.31 -3.52 -0.60
C ALA A 36 3.54 -3.64 -1.52
N HIS A 37 4.08 -2.51 -1.96
CA HIS A 37 5.36 -2.41 -2.66
C HIS A 37 6.17 -1.25 -2.09
N VAL A 38 7.45 -1.19 -2.40
CA VAL A 38 8.32 -0.09 -1.93
C VAL A 38 8.03 1.16 -2.76
N VAL A 39 7.93 2.33 -2.12
CA VAL A 39 7.65 3.59 -2.82
C VAL A 39 8.87 4.01 -3.63
N ASP A 40 9.97 4.31 -2.95
CA ASP A 40 11.26 4.70 -3.54
C ASP A 40 12.44 4.35 -2.61
N VAL A 41 13.66 4.62 -3.07
CA VAL A 41 14.92 4.33 -2.34
C VAL A 41 14.99 5.08 -1.00
N MET A 42 14.59 6.35 -0.96
CA MET A 42 14.62 7.15 0.27
C MET A 42 13.59 6.67 1.29
N GLN A 43 12.37 6.40 0.85
CA GLN A 43 11.29 5.91 1.69
C GLN A 43 11.62 4.51 2.24
N SER A 44 12.34 3.67 1.48
CA SER A 44 12.76 2.35 1.93
C SER A 44 13.63 2.38 3.20
N MET A 45 14.33 3.49 3.47
CA MET A 45 15.09 3.70 4.71
C MET A 45 14.23 4.10 5.92
N HIS A 46 12.94 4.41 5.72
CA HIS A 46 11.99 4.80 6.77
C HIS A 46 11.18 3.62 7.32
N VAL A 47 11.47 2.39 6.90
CA VAL A 47 10.76 1.20 7.42
C VAL A 47 11.26 0.84 8.83
N PRO A 48 10.40 0.36 9.74
CA PRO A 48 10.76 0.13 11.14
C PRO A 48 11.95 -0.81 11.37
N PHE A 49 12.16 -1.79 10.49
CA PHE A 49 13.28 -2.73 10.62
C PHE A 49 14.63 -2.15 10.14
N VAL A 50 14.64 -1.00 9.46
CA VAL A 50 15.87 -0.28 9.10
C VAL A 50 16.26 0.67 10.22
N MET A 51 15.37 1.59 10.60
CA MET A 51 15.62 2.58 11.66
C MET A 51 14.34 2.90 12.45
N ARG A 52 14.11 2.21 13.58
CA ARG A 52 12.91 2.39 14.42
C ARG A 52 12.68 3.84 14.86
N THR A 53 13.73 4.53 15.31
CA THR A 53 13.64 5.93 15.78
C THR A 53 13.25 6.89 14.66
N PHE A 54 13.68 6.62 13.43
CA PHE A 54 13.29 7.46 12.29
C PHE A 54 11.85 7.16 11.89
N ALA A 55 11.51 5.87 11.81
CA ALA A 55 10.17 5.38 11.46
C ALA A 55 9.06 5.80 12.44
N SER A 56 9.39 6.21 13.67
CA SER A 56 8.42 6.73 14.65
C SER A 56 8.03 8.19 14.42
N THR A 57 8.58 8.85 13.39
CA THR A 57 8.26 10.23 13.03
C THR A 57 7.65 10.30 11.63
N PRO A 58 6.94 11.38 11.24
CA PRO A 58 6.51 11.54 9.86
C PRO A 58 7.71 11.51 8.89
N PHE A 59 7.53 10.83 7.76
CA PHE A 59 8.58 10.72 6.76
C PHE A 59 8.96 12.10 6.21
N ALA A 60 10.26 12.37 6.21
CA ALA A 60 10.86 13.52 5.56
C ALA A 60 12.27 13.15 5.08
N VAL A 61 12.69 13.68 3.93
CA VAL A 61 14.06 13.53 3.47
C VAL A 61 14.98 14.36 4.37
N ARG A 62 15.72 13.68 5.24
CA ARG A 62 16.66 14.30 6.19
C ARG A 62 18.09 14.15 5.69
N ALA A 63 18.94 15.13 6.00
CA ALA A 63 20.32 15.18 5.51
C ALA A 63 21.13 13.90 5.84
N PHE A 64 20.90 13.29 7.01
CA PHE A 64 21.60 12.06 7.39
C PHE A 64 21.29 10.85 6.49
N LEU A 65 20.21 10.88 5.70
CA LEU A 65 19.87 9.81 4.76
C LEU A 65 20.72 9.86 3.48
N LEU A 66 21.22 11.04 3.11
CA LEU A 66 22.01 11.23 1.89
C LEU A 66 23.25 10.32 1.83
N PRO A 67 24.08 10.21 2.88
CA PRO A 67 25.21 9.27 2.85
C PRO A 67 24.79 7.80 2.86
N LEU A 68 23.59 7.47 3.35
CA LEU A 68 23.06 6.09 3.36
C LEU A 68 22.43 5.70 2.01
N TRP A 69 22.07 6.67 1.18
CA TRP A 69 21.36 6.43 -0.07
C TRP A 69 22.09 5.48 -1.04
N PRO A 70 23.41 5.56 -1.27
CA PRO A 70 24.11 4.60 -2.13
C PRO A 70 24.01 3.16 -1.61
N ILE A 71 24.04 2.97 -0.29
CA ILE A 71 23.89 1.65 0.35
C ILE A 71 22.46 1.14 0.13
N ALA A 72 21.45 2.00 0.33
CA ALA A 72 20.06 1.66 0.08
C ALA A 72 19.80 1.31 -1.40
N LEU A 73 20.49 1.98 -2.34
CA LEU A 73 20.42 1.68 -3.76
C LEU A 73 21.02 0.30 -4.08
N LEU A 74 22.16 -0.06 -3.50
CA LEU A 74 22.73 -1.41 -3.65
C LEU A 74 21.78 -2.47 -3.07
N PHE A 75 21.19 -2.19 -1.91
CA PHE A 75 20.21 -3.08 -1.29
C PHE A 75 18.96 -3.26 -2.17
N MET A 76 18.50 -2.21 -2.85
CA MET A 76 17.41 -2.29 -3.82
C MET A 76 17.70 -3.32 -4.93
N PHE A 77 18.90 -3.29 -5.52
CA PHE A 77 19.28 -4.27 -6.55
C PHE A 77 19.33 -5.69 -5.98
N MET A 78 19.87 -5.85 -4.77
CA MET A 78 19.92 -7.14 -4.07
C MET A 78 18.52 -7.72 -3.84
N VAL A 79 17.57 -6.94 -3.31
CA VAL A 79 16.21 -7.43 -3.07
C VAL A 79 15.44 -7.65 -4.38
N TRP A 80 15.70 -6.85 -5.41
CA TRP A 80 15.08 -7.05 -6.72
C TRP A 80 15.49 -8.41 -7.30
N ALA A 81 16.78 -8.75 -7.25
CA ALA A 81 17.32 -9.97 -7.83
C ALA A 81 16.93 -11.24 -7.05
N TRP A 82 16.99 -11.22 -5.71
CA TRP A 82 16.94 -12.46 -4.91
C TRP A 82 15.74 -12.59 -3.98
N SER A 83 14.96 -11.52 -3.75
CA SER A 83 13.92 -11.56 -2.74
C SER A 83 12.59 -12.10 -3.26
N LYS A 84 11.86 -12.75 -2.36
CA LYS A 84 10.45 -13.12 -2.51
C LYS A 84 9.59 -12.19 -1.67
N THR A 85 8.27 -12.28 -1.78
CA THR A 85 7.37 -11.55 -0.89
C THR A 85 7.62 -11.87 0.59
N PHE A 86 7.78 -10.84 1.41
CA PHE A 86 8.13 -10.96 2.83
C PHE A 86 7.26 -10.05 3.71
N ILE A 87 7.14 -10.39 4.99
CA ILE A 87 6.32 -9.65 5.96
C ILE A 87 7.08 -8.39 6.40
N ILE A 88 6.45 -7.22 6.28
CA ILE A 88 6.98 -5.95 6.78
C ILE A 88 6.50 -5.69 8.21
N SER A 89 5.21 -5.92 8.45
CA SER A 89 4.57 -5.67 9.72
C SER A 89 3.30 -6.51 9.85
N TYR A 90 2.83 -6.62 11.09
CA TYR A 90 1.56 -7.24 11.41
C TYR A 90 0.92 -6.48 12.58
N TYR A 91 -0.39 -6.64 12.72
CA TYR A 91 -1.14 -6.10 13.85
C TYR A 91 -2.42 -6.89 14.05
N HIS A 92 -2.95 -6.85 15.27
CA HIS A 92 -4.28 -7.36 15.57
C HIS A 92 -5.28 -6.22 15.53
N LEU A 93 -6.34 -6.36 14.74
CA LEU A 93 -7.45 -5.42 14.72
C LEU A 93 -8.72 -6.20 15.03
N ARG A 94 -9.38 -5.87 16.14
CA ARG A 94 -10.61 -6.55 16.59
C ARG A 94 -10.46 -8.07 16.67
N GLY A 95 -9.32 -8.54 17.20
CA GLY A 95 -9.03 -9.97 17.34
C GLY A 95 -8.72 -10.69 16.03
N LYS A 96 -8.43 -9.96 14.95
CA LYS A 96 -8.05 -10.51 13.64
C LYS A 96 -6.60 -10.18 13.31
N LEU A 97 -5.86 -11.16 12.85
CA LEU A 97 -4.45 -10.98 12.49
C LEU A 97 -4.35 -10.43 11.06
N HIS A 98 -3.77 -9.23 10.97
CA HIS A 98 -3.45 -8.58 9.70
C HIS A 98 -1.95 -8.59 9.46
N GLN A 99 -1.54 -8.95 8.25
CA GLN A 99 -0.14 -8.86 7.83
C GLN A 99 0.01 -7.93 6.63
N ILE A 100 1.09 -7.17 6.59
CA ILE A 100 1.52 -6.39 5.44
C ILE A 100 2.71 -7.12 4.81
N TRP A 101 2.54 -7.55 3.57
CA TRP A 101 3.60 -8.19 2.80
C TRP A 101 4.16 -7.21 1.77
N ALA A 102 5.47 -7.14 1.64
CA ALA A 102 6.14 -6.39 0.57
C ALA A 102 6.34 -7.28 -0.64
N VAL A 103 5.92 -6.80 -1.81
CA VAL A 103 6.53 -7.18 -3.08
C VAL A 103 7.87 -6.45 -3.18
N PRO A 104 9.00 -7.15 -3.38
CA PRO A 104 10.35 -6.55 -3.40
C PRO A 104 10.60 -5.81 -4.72
N ARG A 105 9.76 -4.80 -4.98
CA ARG A 105 9.73 -3.98 -6.19
C ARG A 105 9.48 -2.54 -5.79
N TYR A 106 10.27 -1.64 -6.35
CA TYR A 106 10.18 -0.21 -6.10
C TYR A 106 9.20 0.42 -7.09
N GLY A 107 8.61 1.56 -6.74
CA GLY A 107 7.56 2.19 -7.53
C GLY A 107 7.96 2.37 -9.00
N PHE A 108 9.21 2.78 -9.26
CA PHE A 108 9.70 2.96 -10.62
C PHE A 108 9.78 1.64 -11.43
N HIS A 109 9.97 0.48 -10.79
CA HIS A 109 9.98 -0.82 -11.48
C HIS A 109 8.64 -1.13 -12.16
N TYR A 110 7.51 -0.66 -11.61
CA TYR A 110 6.19 -0.87 -12.21
C TYR A 110 5.98 -0.15 -13.55
N PHE A 111 6.87 0.78 -13.88
CA PHE A 111 6.88 1.51 -15.14
C PHE A 111 7.90 0.96 -16.14
N LEU A 112 8.67 -0.07 -15.77
CA LEU A 112 9.64 -0.72 -16.65
C LEU A 112 8.96 -1.92 -17.34
N PRO A 113 8.81 -1.92 -18.68
CA PRO A 113 8.09 -2.99 -19.38
C PRO A 113 8.68 -4.38 -19.13
N PHE A 114 10.01 -4.50 -19.09
CA PHE A 114 10.70 -5.77 -18.86
C PHE A 114 10.56 -6.32 -17.43
N ALA A 115 10.16 -5.48 -16.47
CA ALA A 115 9.95 -5.91 -15.09
C ALA A 115 8.53 -6.45 -14.85
N LYS A 116 7.60 -6.26 -15.81
CA LYS A 116 6.18 -6.60 -15.68
C LYS A 116 5.95 -8.05 -15.25
N ASP A 117 6.54 -9.01 -15.96
CA ASP A 117 6.31 -10.43 -15.70
C ASP A 117 6.86 -10.83 -14.33
N GLY A 118 8.09 -10.40 -14.03
CA GLY A 118 8.71 -10.66 -12.72
C GLY A 118 8.04 -9.93 -11.54
N ILE A 119 7.18 -8.93 -11.77
CA ILE A 119 6.30 -8.35 -10.75
C ILE A 119 5.06 -9.24 -10.58
N ASN A 120 4.42 -9.63 -11.69
CA ASN A 120 3.23 -10.47 -11.66
C ASN A 120 3.52 -11.83 -11.03
N ASP A 121 4.67 -12.44 -11.31
CA ASP A 121 5.11 -13.69 -10.69
C ASP A 121 5.20 -13.58 -9.16
N GLN A 122 5.74 -12.46 -8.66
CA GLN A 122 5.85 -12.22 -7.22
C GLN A 122 4.49 -12.03 -6.56
N ILE A 123 3.56 -11.33 -7.23
CA ILE A 123 2.19 -11.14 -6.75
C ILE A 123 1.46 -12.49 -6.74
N GLU A 124 1.56 -13.26 -7.83
CA GLU A 124 0.95 -14.58 -7.95
C GLU A 124 1.47 -15.53 -6.87
N LEU A 125 2.79 -15.59 -6.67
CA LEU A 125 3.41 -16.40 -5.63
C LEU A 125 2.90 -16.01 -4.23
N ALA A 126 2.70 -14.72 -3.97
CA ALA A 126 2.10 -14.24 -2.73
C ALA A 126 0.65 -14.71 -2.56
N ILE A 127 -0.18 -14.62 -3.61
CA ILE A 127 -1.57 -15.08 -3.56
C ILE A 127 -1.63 -16.58 -3.27
N LEU A 128 -0.83 -17.39 -3.97
CA LEU A 128 -0.78 -18.84 -3.78
C LEU A 128 -0.18 -19.23 -2.41
N ARG A 129 0.73 -18.42 -1.87
CA ARG A 129 1.21 -18.58 -0.49
C ARG A 129 0.08 -18.31 0.51
N ALA A 130 -0.67 -17.23 0.32
CA ALA A 130 -1.80 -16.88 1.18
C ALA A 130 -2.91 -17.95 1.14
N GLU A 131 -3.23 -18.49 -0.03
CA GLU A 131 -4.16 -19.61 -0.20
C GLU A 131 -3.74 -20.83 0.62
N ARG A 132 -2.46 -21.25 0.51
CA ARG A 132 -1.93 -22.39 1.27
C ARG A 132 -1.95 -22.18 2.78
N MET A 133 -1.82 -20.93 3.22
CA MET A 133 -1.92 -20.56 4.63
C MET A 133 -3.38 -20.46 5.12
N GLY A 134 -4.38 -20.57 4.24
CA GLY A 134 -5.79 -20.43 4.60
C GLY A 134 -6.24 -18.98 4.83
N VAL A 135 -5.52 -18.01 4.26
CA VAL A 135 -5.87 -16.59 4.33
C VAL A 135 -7.19 -16.36 3.59
N LYS A 136 -8.08 -15.55 4.16
CA LYS A 136 -9.41 -15.30 3.56
C LYS A 136 -9.36 -14.26 2.45
N VAL A 137 -8.54 -13.23 2.61
CA VAL A 137 -8.49 -12.08 1.71
C VAL A 137 -7.07 -11.57 1.55
N VAL A 138 -6.68 -11.33 0.29
CA VAL A 138 -5.45 -10.63 -0.09
C VAL A 138 -5.84 -9.34 -0.81
N SER A 139 -5.41 -8.20 -0.27
CA SER A 139 -5.61 -6.90 -0.91
C SER A 139 -4.37 -6.46 -1.68
N LEU A 140 -4.53 -6.22 -2.99
CA LEU A 140 -3.52 -5.62 -3.86
C LEU A 140 -3.48 -4.10 -3.65
N ALA A 141 -2.41 -3.60 -3.06
CA ALA A 141 -2.25 -2.19 -2.74
C ALA A 141 -1.57 -1.40 -3.88
N ALA A 142 -1.93 -0.12 -3.99
CA ALA A 142 -1.27 0.85 -4.88
C ALA A 142 -0.99 0.31 -6.30
N LEU A 143 0.26 0.13 -6.70
CA LEU A 143 0.61 -0.31 -8.06
C LEU A 143 0.44 -1.81 -8.29
N ASN A 144 0.30 -2.63 -7.24
CA ASN A 144 0.04 -4.08 -7.37
C ASN A 144 -1.32 -4.38 -8.02
N LYS A 145 -2.24 -3.42 -8.02
CA LYS A 145 -3.57 -3.50 -8.64
C LYS A 145 -3.67 -2.72 -9.96
N ASN A 146 -2.55 -2.33 -10.56
CA ASN A 146 -2.58 -1.59 -11.81
C ASN A 146 -3.19 -2.46 -12.94
N GLU A 147 -4.14 -1.89 -13.69
CA GLU A 147 -4.81 -2.60 -14.78
C GLU A 147 -3.89 -2.94 -15.93
N ALA A 148 -2.96 -2.06 -16.28
CA ALA A 148 -1.97 -2.33 -17.32
C ALA A 148 -0.99 -3.46 -16.91
N LEU A 149 -0.88 -3.70 -15.59
CA LEU A 149 -0.03 -4.73 -15.01
C LEU A 149 -0.72 -6.11 -15.04
N ASN A 150 -1.91 -6.21 -14.45
CA ASN A 150 -2.61 -7.49 -14.23
C ASN A 150 -4.14 -7.40 -14.28
N GLY A 151 -4.69 -6.37 -14.92
CA GLY A 151 -6.14 -6.17 -15.01
C GLY A 151 -6.81 -5.92 -13.66
N GLY A 152 -6.08 -5.38 -12.67
CA GLY A 152 -6.59 -5.14 -11.32
C GLY A 152 -6.72 -6.40 -10.47
N GLY A 153 -5.97 -7.45 -10.81
CA GLY A 153 -5.98 -8.76 -10.15
C GLY A 153 -6.77 -9.84 -10.91
N THR A 154 -7.51 -9.48 -11.96
CA THR A 154 -8.28 -10.42 -12.79
C THR A 154 -7.40 -11.48 -13.45
N LEU A 155 -6.15 -11.13 -13.78
CA LEU A 155 -5.15 -12.08 -14.29
C LEU A 155 -5.02 -13.32 -13.39
N PHE A 156 -4.93 -13.12 -12.07
CA PHE A 156 -4.69 -14.20 -11.12
C PHE A 156 -5.95 -15.02 -10.84
N VAL A 157 -7.11 -14.35 -10.74
CA VAL A 157 -8.40 -15.03 -10.53
C VAL A 157 -8.76 -15.90 -11.74
N ASN A 158 -8.49 -15.43 -12.95
CA ASN A 158 -8.75 -16.22 -14.17
C ASN A 158 -7.77 -17.38 -14.33
N LYS A 159 -6.50 -17.20 -13.94
CA LYS A 159 -5.47 -18.25 -14.02
C LYS A 159 -5.70 -19.36 -12.99
N HIS A 160 -6.29 -19.04 -11.84
CA HIS A 160 -6.56 -19.97 -10.75
C HIS A 160 -8.04 -19.91 -10.35
N PRO A 161 -8.95 -20.56 -11.11
CA PRO A 161 -10.38 -20.46 -10.89
C PRO A 161 -10.84 -21.01 -9.52
N ASP A 162 -10.05 -21.93 -8.94
CA ASP A 162 -10.36 -22.59 -7.66
C ASP A 162 -9.75 -21.87 -6.43
N LEU A 163 -9.29 -20.62 -6.58
CA LEU A 163 -8.78 -19.84 -5.44
C LEU A 163 -9.88 -19.63 -4.39
N ARG A 164 -9.61 -20.02 -3.14
CA ARG A 164 -10.50 -19.77 -2.00
C ARG A 164 -10.22 -18.41 -1.37
N VAL A 165 -8.97 -17.96 -1.42
CA VAL A 165 -8.55 -16.62 -1.02
C VAL A 165 -9.12 -15.58 -1.98
N ARG A 166 -9.75 -14.54 -1.43
CA ARG A 166 -10.35 -13.47 -2.22
C ARG A 166 -9.31 -12.39 -2.53
N VAL A 167 -9.09 -12.12 -3.81
CA VAL A 167 -8.21 -11.03 -4.25
C VAL A 167 -9.02 -9.75 -4.41
N VAL A 168 -8.62 -8.67 -3.72
CA VAL A 168 -9.34 -7.39 -3.71
C VAL A 168 -8.41 -6.19 -3.94
N HIS A 169 -8.94 -5.04 -4.38
CA HIS A 169 -8.16 -3.83 -4.69
C HIS A 169 -8.34 -2.66 -3.71
N GLY A 170 -9.31 -2.74 -2.79
CA GLY A 170 -9.57 -1.72 -1.76
C GLY A 170 -10.18 -0.38 -2.23
N ASN A 171 -10.29 -0.12 -3.54
CA ASN A 171 -10.77 1.16 -4.10
C ASN A 171 -12.08 1.68 -3.47
N THR A 172 -13.08 0.83 -3.25
CA THR A 172 -14.38 1.25 -2.71
C THR A 172 -14.25 1.81 -1.29
N LEU A 173 -13.45 1.17 -0.43
CA LEU A 173 -13.20 1.65 0.92
C LEU A 173 -12.39 2.96 0.89
N THR A 174 -11.39 3.06 0.00
CA THR A 174 -10.65 4.30 -0.21
C THR A 174 -11.58 5.45 -0.64
N ALA A 175 -12.52 5.19 -1.56
CA ALA A 175 -13.50 6.17 -1.97
C ALA A 175 -14.39 6.62 -0.81
N ALA A 176 -14.89 5.67 -0.01
CA ALA A 176 -15.73 5.97 1.14
C ALA A 176 -15.02 6.82 2.18
N VAL A 177 -13.75 6.52 2.48
CA VAL A 177 -12.93 7.33 3.39
C VAL A 177 -12.73 8.74 2.84
N ILE A 178 -12.31 8.87 1.57
CA ILE A 178 -12.12 10.21 0.95
C ILE A 178 -13.41 11.04 1.03
N LEU A 179 -14.56 10.43 0.71
CA LEU A 179 -15.85 11.11 0.77
C LEU A 179 -16.25 11.52 2.19
N ASN A 180 -15.86 10.74 3.20
CA ASN A 180 -16.11 11.05 4.61
C ASN A 180 -15.21 12.18 5.15
N GLU A 181 -14.00 12.31 4.61
CA GLU A 181 -13.05 13.37 4.99
C GLU A 181 -13.39 14.74 4.36
N ILE A 182 -14.29 14.79 3.37
CA ILE A 182 -14.71 16.07 2.78
C ILE A 182 -15.54 16.85 3.82
N PRO A 183 -15.16 18.12 4.13
CA PRO A 183 -15.89 18.94 5.09
C PRO A 183 -17.38 19.08 4.75
N LYS A 184 -18.23 19.10 5.79
CA LYS A 184 -19.66 19.36 5.60
C LYS A 184 -19.86 20.78 5.05
N GLY A 185 -20.73 20.91 4.05
CA GLY A 185 -21.00 22.20 3.40
C GLY A 185 -20.08 22.54 2.22
N THR A 186 -19.15 21.66 1.84
CA THR A 186 -18.34 21.84 0.62
C THR A 186 -19.22 21.95 -0.63
N THR A 187 -19.10 23.07 -1.35
CA THR A 187 -19.83 23.34 -2.59
C THR A 187 -18.98 23.12 -3.85
N GLU A 188 -17.66 23.10 -3.70
CA GLU A 188 -16.70 22.89 -4.78
C GLU A 188 -15.54 22.00 -4.35
N VAL A 189 -15.12 21.09 -5.23
CA VAL A 189 -13.96 20.21 -5.02
C VAL A 189 -13.08 20.26 -6.26
N PHE A 190 -11.78 20.47 -6.06
CA PHE A 190 -10.78 20.30 -7.11
C PHE A 190 -10.17 18.90 -7.02
N MET A 191 -10.21 18.14 -8.12
CA MET A 191 -9.74 16.76 -8.19
C MET A 191 -8.63 16.58 -9.23
N THR A 192 -7.53 15.96 -8.79
CA THR A 192 -6.52 15.40 -9.69
C THR A 192 -6.79 13.90 -9.87
N GLY A 193 -6.57 13.38 -11.08
CA GLY A 193 -6.78 11.94 -11.35
C GLY A 193 -8.25 11.50 -11.44
N ALA A 194 -9.17 12.40 -11.80
CA ALA A 194 -10.59 12.11 -11.98
C ALA A 194 -10.88 11.07 -13.09
N THR A 195 -9.91 10.78 -13.96
CA THR A 195 -10.03 9.75 -15.02
C THR A 195 -9.69 8.34 -14.53
N SER A 196 -9.16 8.18 -13.32
CA SER A 196 -8.94 6.85 -12.73
C SER A 196 -10.27 6.21 -12.29
N LYS A 197 -10.34 4.88 -12.16
CA LYS A 197 -11.57 4.21 -11.65
C LYS A 197 -12.04 4.78 -10.30
N LEU A 198 -11.09 5.02 -9.38
CA LEU A 198 -11.36 5.61 -8.07
C LEU A 198 -11.80 7.07 -8.20
N GLY A 199 -11.02 7.90 -8.89
CA GLY A 199 -11.30 9.33 -9.06
C GLY A 199 -12.62 9.58 -9.77
N ARG A 200 -12.94 8.79 -10.80
CA ARG A 200 -14.21 8.87 -11.53
C ARG A 200 -15.39 8.54 -10.63
N ALA A 201 -15.29 7.48 -9.82
CA ALA A 201 -16.35 7.12 -8.88
C ALA A 201 -16.62 8.23 -7.85
N ILE A 202 -15.57 8.84 -7.30
CA ILE A 202 -15.68 9.96 -6.36
C ILE A 202 -16.29 11.20 -7.05
N ALA A 203 -15.79 11.57 -8.24
CA ALA A 203 -16.30 12.71 -8.99
C ALA A 203 -17.80 12.57 -9.29
N LEU A 204 -18.22 11.41 -9.80
CA LEU A 204 -19.63 11.12 -10.09
C LEU A 204 -20.49 11.19 -8.82
N TYR A 205 -20.00 10.66 -7.69
CA TYR A 205 -20.72 10.73 -6.42
C TYR A 205 -20.93 12.18 -5.95
N LEU A 206 -19.88 13.02 -6.01
CA LEU A 206 -19.94 14.43 -5.63
C LEU A 206 -20.87 15.23 -6.56
N CYS A 207 -20.80 15.01 -7.87
CA CYS A 207 -21.69 15.66 -8.82
C CYS A 207 -23.17 15.30 -8.56
N ARG A 208 -23.48 14.04 -8.19
CA ARG A 208 -24.85 13.62 -7.80
C ARG A 208 -25.33 14.34 -6.54
N LYS A 209 -24.43 14.74 -5.65
CA LYS A 209 -24.69 15.56 -4.46
C LYS A 209 -24.73 17.06 -4.76
N LYS A 210 -24.70 17.46 -6.04
CA LYS A 210 -24.71 18.87 -6.50
C LYS A 210 -23.50 19.68 -6.04
N ILE A 211 -22.39 19.00 -5.74
CA ILE A 211 -21.09 19.63 -5.47
C ILE A 211 -20.40 19.83 -6.82
N ARG A 212 -19.87 21.04 -7.07
CA ARG A 212 -19.14 21.34 -8.31
C ARG A 212 -17.77 20.67 -8.27
N VAL A 213 -17.46 19.85 -9.27
CA VAL A 213 -16.17 19.16 -9.35
C VAL A 213 -15.34 19.77 -10.48
N MET A 214 -14.23 20.40 -10.10
CA MET A 214 -13.22 20.88 -11.03
C MET A 214 -12.16 19.79 -11.20
N VAL A 215 -11.86 19.40 -12.43
CA VAL A 215 -10.90 18.33 -12.68
C VAL A 215 -9.71 18.83 -13.48
N ASN A 216 -8.53 18.32 -13.14
CA ASN A 216 -7.33 18.49 -13.97
C ASN A 216 -7.04 17.17 -14.70
N THR A 217 -7.08 17.19 -16.03
CA THR A 217 -6.83 16.00 -16.86
C THR A 217 -5.70 16.26 -17.86
N HIS A 218 -4.80 15.28 -18.03
CA HIS A 218 -3.69 15.37 -18.97
C HIS A 218 -4.09 15.11 -20.44
N ARG A 219 -5.29 14.58 -20.71
CA ARG A 219 -5.69 14.12 -22.05
C ARG A 219 -6.21 15.20 -23.00
N HIS A 220 -6.50 16.40 -22.50
CA HIS A 220 -6.62 17.60 -23.32
C HIS A 220 -6.36 18.81 -22.41
N ARG A 221 -5.60 19.80 -22.90
CA ARG A 221 -5.51 21.15 -22.32
C ARG A 221 -6.91 21.79 -22.26
N ARG A 222 -7.72 21.38 -21.28
CA ARG A 222 -8.96 22.03 -20.86
C ARG A 222 -9.00 21.96 -19.34
N SER A 223 -8.45 22.98 -18.69
CA SER A 223 -8.83 23.35 -17.34
C SER A 223 -10.26 23.89 -17.42
N GLY A 224 -11.25 23.04 -17.17
CA GLY A 224 -12.67 23.39 -17.28
C GLY A 224 -13.52 22.57 -16.31
N LEU A 225 -14.65 23.14 -15.90
CA LEU A 225 -15.72 22.43 -15.20
C LEU A 225 -16.24 21.34 -16.13
N ILE A 226 -15.95 20.08 -15.82
CA ILE A 226 -16.50 18.96 -16.59
C ILE A 226 -17.93 18.71 -16.09
N SER A 227 -18.89 18.95 -16.97
CA SER A 227 -20.29 18.56 -16.73
C SER A 227 -20.37 17.03 -16.72
N VAL A 228 -21.29 16.46 -15.92
CA VAL A 228 -21.51 15.01 -15.77
C VAL A 228 -21.67 14.27 -17.12
N SER A 229 -22.06 14.98 -18.18
CA SER A 229 -22.19 14.46 -19.55
C SER A 229 -20.86 14.13 -20.25
N GLU A 230 -19.72 14.55 -19.71
CA GLU A 230 -18.39 14.42 -20.34
C GLU A 230 -17.45 13.45 -19.57
N LEU A 231 -17.94 12.76 -18.54
CA LEU A 231 -17.21 11.79 -17.68
C LEU A 231 -17.66 10.34 -17.88
#